data_AF-A0A0D6R1C8-F1
#
_entry.id   AF-A0A0D6R1C8-F1
#
_cell.length_a   1.000
_cell.length_b   1.000
_cell.length_c   1.000
_cell.angle_alpha   90.00
_cell.angle_beta   90.00
_cell.angle_gamma   90.00
#
_symmetry.space_group_name_H-M   'P 1'
#
loop_
_entity.id
_entity.type
_entity.pdbx_description
1 polymer ?
#
loop_
_entity_poly.entity_id
_entity_poly.type
_entity_poly.pdbx_seq_one_letter_code
_entity_poly.pdbx_strand_id
1 'polypeptide(L)'
;MKLKKFLHIIENSPVFPVIYDSKRTVLSLPPIINGAHSAITLKTKNVFIECTATDLTKAKIVLNTMVTMFSMYCEKKFEVEPVEVITPDKNSAIYPDLSLWSLEVDLPYISHSIGVPLQVNEVITLLNKMQLPARNENSSIWVSVPPTRSDVLHKCDVMEDVAIAYGFNNIPKTKPKSLTQGKQQPLNHFSDLIRLEVAMAGFTEVLTWILCSYEENFSMVNRKDDRKTSVIIGNPRSSEFEVPRTSLLPGILKTMGHNKDQPRPIKIFEVGDVVILDGEKDVGAANHRRLAALYCNSNSGFEVIHGLVDRIMEVVGVPFVSVGENSGYYIRPSHEPEFFPGRQASIIFKGKTIGVFGIVHPEVLARFDIPDPCSVVEMSIEPFL
;
A
#
# COMPACT_ATOMS: atom_id res chain seq x y z
N MET A 1 -17.92 10.40 -25.68
CA MET A 1 -16.81 10.25 -24.71
C MET A 1 -17.11 9.35 -23.50
N LYS A 2 -18.37 9.26 -23.00
CA LYS A 2 -18.69 8.48 -21.78
C LYS A 2 -18.59 6.95 -21.94
N LEU A 3 -18.96 6.40 -23.11
CA LEU A 3 -18.96 4.95 -23.35
C LEU A 3 -17.57 4.34 -23.51
N LYS A 4 -16.53 5.14 -23.82
CA LYS A 4 -15.16 4.67 -24.06
C LYS A 4 -14.62 3.81 -22.91
N LYS A 5 -15.04 4.10 -21.68
CA LYS A 5 -14.63 3.35 -20.48
C LYS A 5 -15.19 1.93 -20.40
N PHE A 6 -16.25 1.60 -21.15
CA PHE A 6 -16.95 0.32 -21.04
C PHE A 6 -16.80 -0.57 -22.28
N LEU A 7 -16.41 -0.01 -23.43
CA LEU A 7 -16.30 -0.76 -24.70
C LEU A 7 -15.35 -1.96 -24.58
N HIS A 8 -14.21 -1.78 -23.91
CA HIS A 8 -13.19 -2.83 -23.75
C HIS A 8 -13.69 -4.10 -23.03
N ILE A 9 -14.83 -4.03 -22.31
CA ILE A 9 -15.40 -5.18 -21.59
C ILE A 9 -15.84 -6.28 -22.57
N ILE A 10 -16.37 -5.89 -23.72
CA ILE A 10 -16.93 -6.82 -24.72
C ILE A 10 -16.27 -6.71 -26.11
N GLU A 11 -15.29 -5.80 -26.27
CA GLU A 11 -14.63 -5.51 -27.55
C GLU A 11 -14.02 -6.75 -28.23
N ASN A 12 -13.40 -7.64 -27.44
CA ASN A 12 -12.77 -8.86 -27.93
C ASN A 12 -13.65 -10.12 -27.78
N SER A 13 -14.93 -9.96 -27.42
CA SER A 13 -15.84 -11.09 -27.24
C SER A 13 -16.31 -11.61 -28.60
N PRO A 14 -16.33 -12.94 -28.84
CA PRO A 14 -16.86 -13.51 -30.08
C PRO A 14 -18.38 -13.34 -30.20
N VAL A 15 -19.06 -13.05 -29.10
CA VAL A 15 -20.51 -12.82 -29.03
C VAL A 15 -20.82 -11.61 -28.16
N PHE A 16 -21.92 -10.93 -28.47
CA PHE A 16 -22.38 -9.75 -27.76
C PHE A 16 -23.65 -10.11 -26.97
N PRO A 17 -23.72 -9.79 -25.67
CA PRO A 17 -24.94 -10.01 -24.90
C PRO A 17 -26.00 -8.99 -25.34
N VAL A 18 -27.16 -9.48 -25.75
CA VAL A 18 -28.27 -8.64 -26.23
C VAL A 18 -29.58 -9.13 -25.63
N ILE A 19 -30.43 -8.19 -25.19
CA ILE A 19 -31.76 -8.49 -24.69
C ILE A 19 -32.79 -8.14 -25.76
N TYR A 20 -33.67 -9.09 -26.07
CA TYR A 20 -34.73 -8.95 -27.07
C TYR A 20 -36.12 -9.12 -26.45
N ASP A 21 -37.13 -8.46 -27.02
CA ASP A 21 -38.54 -8.78 -26.77
C ASP A 21 -39.07 -9.89 -27.70
N SER A 22 -40.35 -10.23 -27.57
CA SER A 22 -41.02 -11.24 -28.41
C SER A 22 -41.10 -10.88 -29.90
N LYS A 23 -40.96 -9.60 -30.25
CA LYS A 23 -40.92 -9.09 -31.63
C LYS A 23 -39.50 -8.96 -32.17
N ARG A 24 -38.50 -9.44 -31.42
CA ARG A 24 -37.06 -9.34 -31.74
C ARG A 24 -36.57 -7.88 -31.79
N THR A 25 -37.22 -6.98 -31.04
CA THR A 25 -36.75 -5.62 -30.81
C THR A 25 -35.61 -5.63 -29.79
N VAL A 26 -34.49 -4.97 -30.09
CA VAL A 26 -33.37 -4.85 -29.16
C VAL A 26 -33.72 -3.90 -28.01
N LEU A 27 -33.68 -4.40 -26.78
CA LEU A 27 -33.95 -3.64 -25.55
C LEU A 27 -32.67 -3.07 -24.94
N SER A 28 -31.58 -3.83 -24.93
CA SER A 28 -30.27 -3.38 -24.45
C SER A 28 -29.14 -4.22 -25.06
N LEU A 29 -27.95 -3.61 -25.08
CA LEU A 29 -26.66 -4.25 -25.34
C LEU A 29 -25.78 -4.05 -24.09
N PRO A 30 -25.95 -4.89 -23.04
CA PRO A 30 -25.13 -4.78 -21.84
C PRO A 30 -23.63 -4.96 -22.16
N PRO A 31 -22.71 -4.32 -21.43
CA PRO A 31 -22.90 -3.23 -20.47
C PRO A 31 -22.82 -1.84 -21.13
N ILE A 32 -23.04 -1.74 -22.45
CA ILE A 32 -22.71 -0.53 -23.23
C ILE A 32 -23.85 0.48 -23.27
N ILE A 33 -25.01 0.07 -23.79
CA ILE A 33 -26.09 1.02 -24.09
C ILE A 33 -27.45 0.32 -24.14
N ASN A 34 -28.49 1.06 -23.77
CA ASN A 34 -29.88 0.62 -23.87
C ASN A 34 -30.53 1.13 -25.16
N GLY A 35 -31.54 0.41 -25.65
CA GLY A 35 -32.29 0.77 -26.84
C GLY A 35 -33.13 2.03 -26.66
N ALA A 36 -33.28 2.84 -27.71
CA ALA A 36 -34.14 4.01 -27.68
C ALA A 36 -35.64 3.65 -27.54
N HIS A 37 -36.03 2.46 -28.00
CA HIS A 37 -37.40 1.96 -27.92
C HIS A 37 -37.87 1.74 -26.47
N SER A 38 -36.98 1.25 -25.60
CA SER A 38 -37.24 0.98 -24.18
C SER A 38 -36.83 2.13 -23.25
N ALA A 39 -36.60 3.33 -23.80
CA ALA A 39 -36.16 4.48 -23.03
C ALA A 39 -37.22 4.93 -22.00
N ILE A 40 -36.80 5.07 -20.74
CA ILE A 40 -37.65 5.55 -19.66
C ILE A 40 -37.80 7.08 -19.75
N THR A 41 -39.03 7.57 -19.60
CA THR A 41 -39.37 9.01 -19.61
C THR A 41 -40.25 9.36 -18.41
N LEU A 42 -40.50 10.65 -18.17
CA LEU A 42 -41.43 11.11 -17.13
C LEU A 42 -42.88 10.64 -17.34
N LYS A 43 -43.21 10.11 -18.53
CA LYS A 43 -44.54 9.57 -18.86
C LYS A 43 -44.62 8.05 -18.65
N THR A 44 -43.50 7.39 -18.36
CA THR A 44 -43.45 5.93 -18.16
C THR A 44 -44.25 5.55 -16.92
N LYS A 45 -45.13 4.55 -17.06
CA LYS A 45 -45.99 4.05 -15.98
C LYS A 45 -45.42 2.81 -15.28
N ASN A 46 -45.02 1.82 -16.07
CA ASN A 46 -44.46 0.56 -15.60
C ASN A 46 -43.01 0.44 -16.07
N VAL A 47 -42.13 -0.04 -15.20
CA VAL A 47 -40.70 -0.15 -15.48
C VAL A 47 -40.27 -1.62 -15.36
N PHE A 48 -39.70 -2.16 -16.43
CA PHE A 48 -39.03 -3.46 -16.41
C PHE A 48 -37.54 -3.24 -16.12
N ILE A 49 -37.00 -3.90 -15.10
CA ILE A 49 -35.60 -3.78 -14.70
C ILE A 49 -34.90 -5.12 -14.96
N GLU A 50 -33.82 -5.08 -15.73
CA GLU A 50 -32.91 -6.21 -15.93
C GLU A 50 -31.56 -5.91 -15.29
N CYS A 51 -30.87 -6.95 -14.83
CA CYS A 51 -29.50 -6.87 -14.32
C CYS A 51 -28.66 -8.01 -14.89
N THR A 52 -27.87 -7.70 -15.92
CA THR A 52 -26.90 -8.64 -16.51
C THR A 52 -25.52 -8.44 -15.87
N ALA A 53 -24.94 -9.50 -15.29
CA ALA A 53 -23.60 -9.46 -14.68
C ALA A 53 -22.89 -10.81 -14.74
N THR A 54 -21.57 -10.79 -14.51
CA THR A 54 -20.75 -12.00 -14.34
C THR A 54 -20.87 -12.62 -12.94
N ASP A 55 -21.35 -11.85 -11.96
CA ASP A 55 -21.59 -12.28 -10.58
C ASP A 55 -23.09 -12.18 -10.28
N LEU A 56 -23.74 -13.34 -10.13
CA LEU A 56 -25.17 -13.44 -9.88
C LEU A 56 -25.57 -12.82 -8.54
N THR A 57 -24.77 -12.98 -7.49
CA THR A 57 -25.07 -12.43 -6.17
C THR A 57 -25.08 -10.91 -6.22
N LYS A 58 -24.11 -10.29 -6.89
CA LYS A 58 -24.09 -8.83 -7.10
C LYS A 58 -25.27 -8.36 -7.95
N ALA A 59 -25.63 -9.10 -9.01
CA ALA A 59 -26.81 -8.77 -9.82
C ALA A 59 -28.10 -8.79 -8.98
N LYS A 60 -28.28 -9.81 -8.14
CA LYS A 60 -29.41 -9.90 -7.20
C LYS A 60 -29.45 -8.72 -6.24
N ILE A 61 -28.31 -8.36 -5.64
CA ILE A 61 -28.22 -7.22 -4.71
C ILE A 61 -28.58 -5.91 -5.42
N VAL A 62 -28.07 -5.67 -6.63
CA VAL A 62 -28.39 -4.46 -7.42
C VAL A 62 -29.87 -4.42 -7.75
N LEU A 63 -30.44 -5.54 -8.23
CA LEU A 63 -31.86 -5.64 -8.54
C LEU A 63 -32.71 -5.37 -7.29
N ASN A 64 -32.43 -6.07 -6.19
CA ASN A 64 -33.12 -5.92 -4.91
C ASN A 64 -33.02 -4.48 -4.38
N THR A 65 -31.86 -3.84 -4.48
CA THR A 65 -31.67 -2.44 -4.08
C THR A 65 -32.54 -1.51 -4.93
N MET A 66 -32.49 -1.64 -6.25
CA MET A 66 -33.26 -0.81 -7.17
C MET A 66 -34.76 -0.95 -6.93
N VAL A 67 -35.28 -2.18 -6.87
CA VAL A 67 -36.72 -2.41 -6.70
C VAL A 67 -37.21 -1.99 -5.32
N THR A 68 -36.47 -2.29 -4.24
CA THR A 68 -36.87 -1.89 -2.88
C THR A 68 -36.88 -0.37 -2.70
N MET A 69 -35.88 0.35 -3.22
CA MET A 69 -35.79 1.81 -3.11
C MET A 69 -36.90 2.53 -3.88
N PHE A 70 -37.23 2.07 -5.10
CA PHE A 70 -38.20 2.77 -5.97
C PHE A 70 -39.64 2.30 -5.79
N SER A 71 -39.88 1.11 -5.20
CA SER A 71 -41.22 0.58 -4.96
C SER A 71 -42.13 1.48 -4.11
N MET A 72 -41.56 2.39 -3.31
CA MET A 72 -42.34 3.37 -2.54
C MET A 72 -43.11 4.38 -3.40
N TYR A 73 -42.71 4.54 -4.68
CA TYR A 73 -43.32 5.46 -5.65
C TYR A 73 -44.32 4.77 -6.59
N CYS A 74 -44.51 3.46 -6.44
CA CYS A 74 -45.55 2.72 -7.17
C CYS A 74 -46.95 3.09 -6.65
N GLU A 75 -47.97 2.90 -7.50
CA GLU A 75 -49.38 3.07 -7.11
C GLU A 75 -49.73 2.18 -5.90
N LYS A 76 -49.30 0.91 -5.97
CA LYS A 76 -49.24 0.02 -4.81
C LYS A 76 -47.85 0.10 -4.18
N LYS A 77 -47.75 0.81 -3.07
CA LYS A 77 -46.46 1.07 -2.41
C LYS A 77 -45.82 -0.21 -1.90
N PHE A 78 -44.51 -0.32 -2.08
CA PHE A 78 -43.69 -1.46 -1.62
C PHE A 78 -44.09 -2.82 -2.23
N GLU A 79 -44.78 -2.80 -3.37
CA GLU A 79 -45.08 -3.99 -4.18
C GLU A 79 -44.18 -4.01 -5.42
N VAL A 80 -43.63 -5.19 -5.72
CA VAL A 80 -42.80 -5.43 -6.91
C VAL A 80 -43.40 -6.62 -7.66
N GLU A 81 -43.64 -6.45 -8.95
CA GLU A 81 -44.15 -7.52 -9.80
C GLU A 81 -43.03 -8.57 -10.05
N PRO A 82 -43.26 -9.85 -9.71
CA PRO A 82 -42.25 -10.89 -9.90
C PRO A 82 -42.06 -11.25 -11.38
N VAL A 83 -40.81 -11.50 -11.76
CA VAL A 83 -40.42 -11.93 -13.10
C VAL A 83 -39.77 -13.31 -13.04
N GLU A 84 -40.27 -14.25 -13.82
CA GLU A 84 -39.64 -15.55 -14.01
C GLU A 84 -38.44 -15.42 -14.97
N VAL A 85 -37.28 -15.86 -14.52
CA VAL A 85 -36.05 -15.93 -15.31
C VAL A 85 -35.71 -17.39 -15.55
N ILE A 86 -35.61 -17.77 -16.82
CA ILE A 86 -35.27 -19.13 -17.25
C ILE A 86 -33.81 -19.16 -17.71
N THR A 87 -32.99 -19.98 -17.07
CA THR A 87 -31.57 -20.15 -17.42
C THR A 87 -31.41 -21.08 -18.64
N PRO A 88 -30.23 -21.09 -19.30
CA PRO A 88 -29.96 -22.03 -20.41
C PRO A 88 -30.17 -23.50 -20.05
N ASP A 89 -29.98 -23.86 -18.78
CA ASP A 89 -30.20 -25.21 -18.25
C ASP A 89 -31.69 -25.54 -18.03
N LYS A 90 -32.60 -24.65 -18.43
CA LYS A 90 -34.06 -24.73 -18.24
C LYS A 90 -34.52 -24.69 -16.78
N ASN A 91 -33.66 -24.24 -15.87
CA ASN A 91 -34.07 -23.92 -14.51
C ASN A 91 -34.80 -22.58 -14.52
N SER A 92 -35.95 -22.50 -13.87
CA SER A 92 -36.65 -21.24 -13.66
C SER A 92 -36.53 -20.76 -12.21
N ALA A 93 -36.39 -19.45 -12.05
CA ALA A 93 -36.35 -18.79 -10.75
C ALA A 93 -37.12 -17.47 -10.83
N ILE A 94 -37.80 -17.14 -9.75
CA ILE A 94 -38.58 -15.89 -9.63
C ILE A 94 -37.68 -14.82 -9.02
N TYR A 95 -37.69 -13.63 -9.63
CA TYR A 95 -36.96 -12.45 -9.18
C TYR A 95 -37.89 -11.23 -9.04
N PRO A 96 -37.57 -10.26 -8.17
CA PRO A 96 -36.49 -10.29 -7.17
C PRO A 96 -36.76 -11.30 -6.05
N ASP A 97 -35.68 -11.88 -5.49
CA ASP A 97 -35.76 -12.66 -4.25
C ASP A 97 -35.59 -11.69 -3.07
N LEU A 98 -36.71 -11.35 -2.43
CA LEU A 98 -36.77 -10.43 -1.29
C LEU A 98 -36.93 -11.18 0.05
N SER A 99 -36.56 -12.46 0.09
CA SER A 99 -36.60 -13.24 1.31
C SER A 99 -35.74 -12.62 2.42
N LEU A 100 -36.30 -12.58 3.63
CA LEU A 100 -35.56 -12.19 4.82
C LEU A 100 -34.75 -13.40 5.30
N TRP A 101 -33.48 -13.19 5.60
CA TRP A 101 -32.70 -14.19 6.31
C TRP A 101 -32.55 -13.76 7.76
N SER A 102 -32.51 -14.75 8.67
CA SER A 102 -32.46 -14.50 10.11
C SER A 102 -31.11 -14.91 10.68
N LEU A 103 -30.57 -14.08 11.56
CA LEU A 103 -29.32 -14.31 12.28
C LEU A 103 -29.58 -14.30 13.79
N GLU A 104 -29.06 -15.31 14.48
CA GLU A 104 -29.08 -15.36 15.95
C GLU A 104 -27.84 -14.67 16.52
N VAL A 105 -28.04 -13.71 17.43
CA VAL A 105 -26.97 -12.97 18.09
C VAL A 105 -27.17 -12.96 19.61
N ASP A 106 -26.07 -13.24 20.31
CA ASP A 106 -26.05 -13.33 21.77
C ASP A 106 -25.82 -11.95 22.40
N LEU A 107 -26.64 -11.57 23.38
CA LEU A 107 -26.47 -10.32 24.13
C LEU A 107 -25.05 -10.18 24.76
N PRO A 108 -24.45 -11.24 25.35
CA PRO A 108 -23.09 -11.17 25.86
C PRO A 108 -22.07 -10.81 24.80
N TYR A 109 -22.22 -11.31 23.57
CA TYR A 109 -21.32 -11.00 22.46
C TYR A 109 -21.36 -9.50 22.12
N ILE A 110 -22.57 -8.94 21.97
CA ILE A 110 -22.76 -7.51 21.66
C ILE A 110 -22.21 -6.65 22.79
N SER A 111 -22.66 -6.89 24.02
CA SER A 111 -22.29 -6.06 25.18
C SER A 111 -20.79 -6.09 25.47
N HIS A 112 -20.17 -7.27 25.37
CA HIS A 112 -18.73 -7.41 25.59
C HIS A 112 -17.90 -6.74 24.51
N SER A 113 -18.30 -6.88 23.23
CA SER A 113 -17.59 -6.29 22.10
C SER A 113 -17.65 -4.76 22.10
N ILE A 114 -18.83 -4.20 22.44
CA ILE A 114 -19.03 -2.73 22.53
C ILE A 114 -18.39 -2.18 23.82
N GLY A 115 -18.36 -2.97 24.89
CA GLY A 115 -17.86 -2.54 26.20
C GLY A 115 -18.88 -1.76 27.02
N VAL A 116 -20.18 -1.92 26.74
CA VAL A 116 -21.30 -1.30 27.46
C VAL A 116 -22.27 -2.39 27.91
N PRO A 117 -22.70 -2.41 29.19
CA PRO A 117 -23.76 -3.31 29.63
C PRO A 117 -25.10 -2.86 29.02
N LEU A 118 -25.65 -3.66 28.12
CA LEU A 118 -26.94 -3.39 27.47
C LEU A 118 -27.99 -4.44 27.88
N GLN A 119 -29.25 -4.06 27.90
CA GLN A 119 -30.37 -4.99 28.06
C GLN A 119 -30.94 -5.43 26.71
N VAL A 120 -31.57 -6.61 26.65
CA VAL A 120 -32.16 -7.16 25.40
C VAL A 120 -33.11 -6.16 24.72
N ASN A 121 -33.99 -5.51 25.49
CA ASN A 121 -34.96 -4.55 24.96
C ASN A 121 -34.30 -3.27 24.40
N GLU A 122 -33.18 -2.84 25.00
CA GLU A 122 -32.40 -1.71 24.49
C GLU A 122 -31.76 -2.08 23.16
N VAL A 123 -31.11 -3.25 23.08
CA VAL A 123 -30.50 -3.75 21.84
C VAL A 123 -31.53 -3.87 20.72
N ILE A 124 -32.71 -4.45 20.99
CA ILE A 124 -33.80 -4.53 20.00
C ILE A 124 -34.23 -3.12 19.53
N THR A 125 -34.33 -2.16 20.45
CA THR A 125 -34.69 -0.78 20.11
C THR A 125 -33.62 -0.12 19.23
N LEU A 126 -32.35 -0.36 19.53
CA LEU A 126 -31.21 0.15 18.76
C LEU A 126 -31.16 -0.46 17.36
N LEU A 127 -31.34 -1.77 17.24
CA LEU A 127 -31.40 -2.47 15.96
C LEU A 127 -32.58 -2.02 15.10
N ASN A 128 -33.75 -1.81 15.70
CA ASN A 128 -34.91 -1.26 14.99
C ASN A 128 -34.64 0.14 14.44
N LYS A 129 -33.88 1.00 15.14
CA LYS A 129 -33.45 2.32 14.60
C LYS A 129 -32.55 2.18 13.37
N MET A 130 -31.78 1.10 13.28
CA MET A 130 -30.92 0.75 12.14
C MET A 130 -31.64 -0.05 11.06
N GLN A 131 -32.97 -0.14 11.12
CA GLN A 131 -33.79 -0.92 10.19
C GLN A 131 -33.44 -2.42 10.17
N LEU A 132 -33.00 -2.94 11.32
CA LEU A 132 -32.81 -4.37 11.56
C LEU A 132 -33.86 -4.86 12.55
N PRO A 133 -35.04 -5.33 12.07
CA PRO A 133 -36.06 -5.90 12.93
C PRO A 133 -35.47 -7.04 13.77
N ALA A 134 -35.60 -6.93 15.10
CA ALA A 134 -35.09 -7.92 16.03
C ALA A 134 -36.18 -8.37 17.00
N ARG A 135 -36.16 -9.65 17.37
CA ARG A 135 -37.05 -10.25 18.37
C ARG A 135 -36.24 -11.05 19.40
N ASN A 136 -36.77 -11.15 20.60
CA ASN A 136 -36.22 -12.03 21.63
C ASN A 136 -36.89 -13.40 21.55
N GLU A 137 -36.11 -14.48 21.43
CA GLU A 137 -36.60 -15.86 21.41
C GLU A 137 -35.61 -16.75 22.15
N ASN A 138 -36.07 -17.53 23.13
CA ASN A 138 -35.26 -18.46 23.94
C ASN A 138 -33.99 -17.86 24.59
N SER A 139 -34.02 -16.58 24.97
CA SER A 139 -32.88 -15.83 25.53
C SER A 139 -31.81 -15.41 24.51
N SER A 140 -32.09 -15.54 23.22
CA SER A 140 -31.26 -15.05 22.11
C SER A 140 -31.97 -13.94 21.32
N ILE A 141 -31.20 -13.05 20.69
CA ILE A 141 -31.75 -11.99 19.84
C ILE A 141 -31.71 -12.49 18.39
N TRP A 142 -32.90 -12.65 17.80
CA TRP A 142 -33.04 -13.02 16.39
C TRP A 142 -33.26 -11.77 15.56
N VAL A 143 -32.34 -11.52 14.62
CA VAL A 143 -32.36 -10.36 13.74
C VAL A 143 -32.78 -10.80 12.34
N SER A 144 -33.85 -10.23 11.82
CA SER A 144 -34.30 -10.43 10.44
C SER A 144 -33.65 -9.38 9.56
N VAL A 145 -32.71 -9.80 8.73
CA VAL A 145 -31.94 -8.91 7.86
C VAL A 145 -32.74 -8.63 6.59
N PRO A 146 -33.12 -7.37 6.32
CA PRO A 146 -33.87 -7.03 5.12
C PRO A 146 -32.99 -7.10 3.86
N PRO A 147 -33.58 -7.29 2.66
CA PRO A 147 -32.85 -7.29 1.40
C PRO A 147 -32.16 -5.96 1.09
N THR A 148 -32.52 -4.87 1.79
CA THR A 148 -31.85 -3.57 1.74
C THR A 148 -30.51 -3.55 2.48
N ARG A 149 -30.22 -4.55 3.31
CA ARG A 149 -29.02 -4.65 4.16
C ARG A 149 -28.14 -5.83 3.74
N SER A 150 -27.66 -5.79 2.50
CA SER A 150 -26.74 -6.80 1.95
C SER A 150 -25.33 -6.76 2.57
N ASP A 151 -25.03 -5.71 3.34
CA ASP A 151 -23.80 -5.51 4.10
C ASP A 151 -23.72 -6.39 5.36
N VAL A 152 -24.86 -6.80 5.92
CA VAL A 152 -24.91 -7.68 7.09
C VAL A 152 -24.64 -9.10 6.62
N LEU A 153 -23.50 -9.66 7.03
CA LEU A 153 -23.05 -11.01 6.69
C LEU A 153 -22.72 -11.83 7.94
N HIS A 154 -22.45 -11.17 9.07
CA HIS A 154 -22.00 -11.80 10.30
C HIS A 154 -22.54 -11.08 11.55
N LYS A 155 -22.44 -11.72 12.72
CA LYS A 155 -22.89 -11.17 14.01
C LYS A 155 -22.20 -9.84 14.36
N CYS A 156 -20.99 -9.61 13.83
CA CYS A 156 -20.25 -8.37 14.05
C CYS A 156 -20.92 -7.15 13.42
N ASP A 157 -21.63 -7.32 12.29
CA ASP A 157 -22.29 -6.22 11.58
C ASP A 157 -23.54 -5.77 12.37
N VAL A 158 -24.23 -6.74 12.99
CA VAL A 158 -25.31 -6.45 13.95
C VAL A 158 -24.76 -5.71 15.17
N MET A 159 -23.62 -6.13 15.70
CA MET A 159 -22.95 -5.47 16.83
C MET A 159 -22.49 -4.05 16.47
N GLU A 160 -21.97 -3.84 15.26
CA GLU A 160 -21.63 -2.52 14.72
C GLU A 160 -22.86 -1.61 14.70
N ASP A 161 -23.99 -2.07 14.17
CA ASP A 161 -25.23 -1.29 14.11
C ASP A 161 -25.76 -0.92 15.50
N VAL A 162 -25.66 -1.83 16.47
CA VAL A 162 -25.99 -1.51 17.87
C VAL A 162 -25.08 -0.39 18.38
N ALA A 163 -23.79 -0.46 18.10
CA ALA A 163 -22.83 0.55 18.54
C ALA A 163 -23.07 1.91 17.85
N ILE A 164 -23.39 1.92 16.55
CA ILE A 164 -23.74 3.13 15.79
C ILE A 164 -25.00 3.77 16.39
N ALA A 165 -26.06 2.99 16.59
CA ALA A 165 -27.32 3.48 17.14
C ALA A 165 -27.20 3.93 18.60
N TYR A 166 -26.33 3.28 19.38
CA TYR A 166 -26.00 3.70 20.74
C TYR A 166 -25.22 5.04 20.75
N GLY A 167 -24.43 5.27 19.70
CA GLY A 167 -23.59 6.45 19.51
C GLY A 167 -22.21 6.26 20.12
N PHE A 168 -21.17 6.25 19.28
CA PHE A 168 -19.80 5.97 19.72
C PHE A 168 -19.30 6.90 20.83
N ASN A 169 -19.75 8.16 20.85
CA ASN A 169 -19.36 9.12 21.88
C ASN A 169 -19.94 8.81 23.27
N ASN A 170 -20.96 7.96 23.35
CA ASN A 170 -21.56 7.51 24.61
C ASN A 170 -20.84 6.28 25.19
N ILE A 171 -19.93 5.66 24.42
CA ILE A 171 -19.15 4.49 24.87
C ILE A 171 -18.01 4.98 25.78
N PRO A 172 -17.93 4.52 27.05
CA PRO A 172 -16.87 4.92 27.96
C PRO A 172 -15.49 4.52 27.45
N LYS A 173 -14.55 5.47 27.42
CA LYS A 173 -13.15 5.17 27.09
C LYS A 173 -12.53 4.33 28.20
N THR A 174 -12.03 3.15 27.85
CA THR A 174 -11.33 2.25 28.79
C THR A 174 -9.89 2.01 28.33
N LYS A 175 -9.04 1.54 29.25
CA LYS A 175 -7.69 1.06 28.92
C LYS A 175 -7.71 -0.46 28.81
N PRO A 176 -7.03 -1.06 27.82
CA PRO A 176 -6.82 -2.50 27.77
C PRO A 176 -6.22 -3.01 29.09
N LYS A 177 -6.75 -4.13 29.60
CA LYS A 177 -6.27 -4.74 30.86
C LYS A 177 -4.96 -5.53 30.69
N SER A 178 -4.55 -5.76 29.45
CA SER A 178 -3.32 -6.46 29.11
C SER A 178 -2.12 -5.51 29.23
N LEU A 179 -1.27 -5.76 30.23
CA LEU A 179 0.04 -5.12 30.35
C LEU A 179 1.04 -5.90 29.51
N THR A 180 1.71 -5.23 28.58
CA THR A 180 2.77 -5.80 27.75
C THR A 180 4.04 -4.95 27.89
N GLN A 181 5.20 -5.60 27.75
CA GLN A 181 6.48 -4.89 27.69
C GLN A 181 6.90 -4.78 26.22
N GLY A 182 7.01 -3.55 25.72
CA GLY A 182 7.58 -3.30 24.40
C GLY A 182 9.08 -3.57 24.38
N LYS A 183 9.60 -4.02 23.24
CA LYS A 183 11.04 -4.09 22.95
C LYS A 183 11.30 -3.36 21.65
N GLN A 184 12.43 -2.65 21.59
CA GLN A 184 12.90 -2.06 20.34
C GLN A 184 13.43 -3.17 19.42
N GLN A 185 13.19 -3.03 18.13
CA GLN A 185 13.85 -3.86 17.13
C GLN A 185 15.34 -3.50 17.12
N PRO A 186 16.28 -4.45 17.32
CA PRO A 186 17.71 -4.17 17.44
C PRO A 186 18.27 -3.32 16.29
N LEU A 187 17.85 -3.60 15.05
CA LEU A 187 18.28 -2.85 13.87
C LEU A 187 17.86 -1.38 13.89
N ASN A 188 16.64 -1.08 14.37
CA ASN A 188 16.18 0.30 14.45
C ASN A 188 16.89 1.05 15.58
N HIS A 189 17.05 0.42 16.74
CA HIS A 189 17.81 0.99 17.85
C HIS A 189 19.25 1.32 17.42
N PHE A 190 19.91 0.38 16.75
CA PHE A 190 21.25 0.57 16.22
C PHE A 190 21.30 1.67 15.15
N SER A 191 20.32 1.73 14.25
CA SER A 191 20.21 2.80 13.26
C SER A 191 20.12 4.18 13.92
N ASP A 192 19.33 4.32 15.00
CA ASP A 192 19.17 5.58 15.71
C ASP A 192 20.45 6.02 16.43
N LEU A 193 21.21 5.08 16.99
CA LEU A 193 22.53 5.36 17.56
C LEU A 193 23.51 5.85 16.48
N ILE A 194 23.54 5.19 15.32
CA ILE A 194 24.38 5.62 14.18
C ILE A 194 23.98 7.02 13.71
N ARG A 195 22.67 7.33 13.61
CA ARG A 195 22.20 8.67 13.23
C ARG A 195 22.73 9.74 14.19
N LEU A 196 22.64 9.49 15.50
CA LEU A 196 23.13 10.41 16.51
C LEU A 196 24.64 10.65 16.37
N GLU A 197 25.43 9.60 16.17
CA GLU A 197 26.89 9.74 16.00
C GLU A 197 27.27 10.53 14.74
N VAL A 198 26.63 10.24 13.61
CA VAL A 198 26.91 10.96 12.35
C VAL A 198 26.45 12.42 12.44
N ALA A 199 25.34 12.70 13.13
CA ALA A 199 24.91 14.06 13.44
C ALA A 199 25.91 14.80 14.35
N MET A 200 26.44 14.14 15.38
CA MET A 200 27.48 14.70 16.25
C MET A 200 28.80 14.95 15.51
N ALA A 201 29.08 14.21 14.44
CA ALA A 201 30.19 14.48 13.52
C ALA A 201 29.95 15.69 12.57
N GLY A 202 28.82 16.39 12.72
CA GLY A 202 28.48 17.61 11.98
C GLY A 202 27.87 17.37 10.61
N PHE A 203 27.30 16.19 10.36
CA PHE A 203 26.51 15.92 9.16
C PHE A 203 25.02 16.16 9.44
N THR A 204 24.29 16.61 8.42
CA THR A 204 22.84 16.82 8.49
C THR A 204 22.10 15.64 7.87
N GLU A 205 21.14 15.05 8.59
CA GLU A 205 20.37 13.93 8.04
C GLU A 205 19.43 14.42 6.92
N VAL A 206 19.35 13.66 5.84
CA VAL A 206 18.43 13.91 4.73
C VAL A 206 17.47 12.73 4.57
N LEU A 207 16.29 13.00 4.01
CA LEU A 207 15.27 11.99 3.75
C LEU A 207 14.99 11.97 2.25
N THR A 208 15.50 10.94 1.58
CA THR A 208 15.34 10.79 0.13
C THR A 208 14.20 9.83 -0.21
N TRP A 209 13.70 9.91 -1.44
CA TRP A 209 12.67 8.98 -1.90
C TRP A 209 13.23 7.57 -2.02
N ILE A 210 12.42 6.58 -1.63
CA ILE A 210 12.75 5.16 -1.83
C ILE A 210 12.61 4.79 -3.31
N LEU A 211 11.67 5.41 -4.02
CA LEU A 211 11.47 5.20 -5.45
C LEU A 211 12.27 6.25 -6.24
N CYS A 212 12.89 5.81 -7.32
CA CYS A 212 13.64 6.65 -8.24
C CYS A 212 13.42 6.20 -9.70
N SER A 213 13.96 6.98 -10.64
CA SER A 213 14.00 6.56 -12.03
C SER A 213 15.01 5.43 -12.21
N TYR A 214 14.78 4.59 -13.21
CA TYR A 214 15.73 3.54 -13.58
C TYR A 214 17.08 4.14 -13.97
N GLU A 215 17.07 5.31 -14.62
CA GLU A 215 18.27 6.04 -15.03
C GLU A 215 19.10 6.50 -13.82
N GLU A 216 18.46 7.07 -12.80
CA GLU A 216 19.09 7.54 -11.56
C GLU A 216 19.77 6.39 -10.81
N ASN A 217 19.12 5.22 -10.78
CA ASN A 217 19.62 4.06 -10.04
C ASN A 217 20.82 3.37 -10.71
N PHE A 218 20.99 3.55 -12.03
CA PHE A 218 22.00 2.85 -12.84
C PHE A 218 22.90 3.79 -13.63
N SER A 219 22.45 4.25 -14.80
CA SER A 219 23.30 4.95 -15.76
C SER A 219 23.82 6.28 -15.22
N MET A 220 23.04 7.03 -14.43
CA MET A 220 23.50 8.30 -13.85
C MET A 220 24.68 8.11 -12.90
N VAL A 221 24.73 6.99 -12.18
CA VAL A 221 25.84 6.61 -11.29
C VAL A 221 26.86 5.68 -11.95
N ASN A 222 26.92 5.60 -13.28
CA ASN A 222 27.85 4.74 -14.04
C ASN A 222 27.71 3.22 -13.75
N ARG A 223 26.61 2.78 -13.15
CA ARG A 223 26.34 1.36 -12.92
C ARG A 223 25.55 0.76 -14.08
N LYS A 224 25.87 -0.49 -14.43
CA LYS A 224 25.08 -1.26 -15.38
C LYS A 224 24.08 -2.12 -14.61
N ASP A 225 22.85 -2.18 -15.10
CA ASP A 225 21.86 -3.11 -14.56
C ASP A 225 22.23 -4.55 -14.92
N ASP A 226 22.41 -5.37 -13.89
CA ASP A 226 22.67 -6.81 -14.00
C ASP A 226 21.38 -7.63 -14.17
N ARG A 227 20.21 -6.98 -14.11
CA ARG A 227 18.86 -7.57 -14.11
C ARG A 227 18.62 -8.57 -12.99
N LYS A 228 19.44 -8.51 -11.94
CA LYS A 228 19.41 -9.42 -10.80
C LYS A 228 19.40 -8.69 -9.46
N THR A 229 19.71 -7.40 -9.43
CA THR A 229 19.81 -6.62 -8.20
C THR A 229 18.56 -5.76 -7.95
N SER A 230 17.98 -5.10 -8.96
CA SER A 230 16.88 -4.15 -8.77
C SER A 230 15.50 -4.73 -9.08
N VAL A 231 14.50 -4.32 -8.29
CA VAL A 231 13.07 -4.59 -8.55
C VAL A 231 12.54 -3.57 -9.57
N ILE A 232 11.65 -3.98 -10.48
CA ILE A 232 11.04 -3.08 -11.47
C ILE A 232 9.54 -2.97 -11.21
N ILE A 233 9.03 -1.74 -11.15
CA ILE A 233 7.60 -1.47 -10.98
C ILE A 233 6.88 -1.69 -12.32
N GLY A 234 5.85 -2.54 -12.32
CA GLY A 234 5.19 -2.95 -13.57
C GLY A 234 4.41 -1.84 -14.29
N ASN A 235 3.71 -0.97 -13.56
CA ASN A 235 2.90 0.13 -14.12
C ASN A 235 3.19 1.45 -13.38
N PRO A 236 4.39 2.04 -13.55
CA PRO A 236 4.77 3.25 -12.85
C PRO A 236 3.92 4.43 -13.34
N ARG A 237 3.54 5.32 -12.42
CA ARG A 237 2.76 6.53 -12.75
C ARG A 237 3.60 7.65 -13.36
N SER A 238 4.88 7.68 -13.02
CA SER A 238 5.87 8.67 -13.45
C SER A 238 7.20 7.95 -13.69
N SER A 239 8.04 8.51 -14.56
CA SER A 239 9.42 8.04 -14.76
C SER A 239 10.27 8.15 -13.50
N GLU A 240 9.88 8.97 -12.53
CA GLU A 240 10.58 9.07 -11.24
C GLU A 240 10.29 7.89 -10.29
N PHE A 241 9.35 7.00 -10.63
CA PHE A 241 8.91 5.90 -9.77
C PHE A 241 8.97 4.55 -10.49
N GLU A 242 10.06 4.31 -11.22
CA GLU A 242 10.26 3.09 -12.02
C GLU A 242 10.85 1.95 -11.21
N VAL A 243 11.74 2.26 -10.27
CA VAL A 243 12.42 1.27 -9.42
C VAL A 243 12.52 1.76 -7.98
N PRO A 244 12.52 0.87 -6.97
CA PRO A 244 13.06 1.21 -5.67
C PRO A 244 14.59 1.28 -5.73
N ARG A 245 15.16 2.19 -4.96
CA ARG A 245 16.59 2.42 -4.84
C ARG A 245 17.34 1.17 -4.38
N THR A 246 18.42 0.83 -5.08
CA THR A 246 19.35 -0.26 -4.68
C THR A 246 20.55 0.28 -3.89
N SER A 247 20.64 1.61 -3.77
CA SER A 247 21.71 2.35 -3.13
C SER A 247 21.19 3.71 -2.67
N LEU A 248 21.76 4.25 -1.59
CA LEU A 248 21.43 5.60 -1.10
C LEU A 248 22.14 6.71 -1.89
N LEU A 249 23.19 6.35 -2.65
CA LEU A 249 24.02 7.30 -3.39
C LEU A 249 23.22 8.20 -4.35
N PRO A 250 22.31 7.69 -5.22
CA PRO A 250 21.57 8.55 -6.14
C PRO A 250 20.71 9.59 -5.43
N GLY A 251 20.03 9.21 -4.35
CA GLY A 251 19.17 10.11 -3.58
C GLY A 251 19.97 11.23 -2.90
N ILE A 252 21.13 10.89 -2.31
CA ILE A 252 22.01 11.86 -1.67
C ILE A 252 22.63 12.81 -2.71
N LEU A 253 23.06 12.31 -3.87
CA LEU A 253 23.56 13.15 -4.96
C LEU A 253 22.48 14.07 -5.52
N LYS A 254 21.26 13.56 -5.72
CA LYS A 254 20.11 14.39 -6.13
C LYS A 254 19.84 15.48 -5.11
N THR A 255 19.91 15.19 -3.82
CA THR A 255 19.75 16.19 -2.75
C THR A 255 20.85 17.26 -2.80
N MET A 256 22.11 16.86 -3.00
CA MET A 256 23.23 17.79 -3.17
C MET A 256 23.06 18.69 -4.41
N GLY A 257 22.66 18.14 -5.55
CA GLY A 257 22.39 18.90 -6.78
C GLY A 257 21.31 19.98 -6.60
N HIS A 258 20.23 19.66 -5.88
CA HIS A 258 19.17 20.64 -5.56
C HIS A 258 19.62 21.73 -4.56
N ASN A 259 20.69 21.49 -3.81
CA ASN A 259 21.22 22.40 -2.81
C ASN A 259 22.60 22.96 -3.19
N LYS A 260 22.95 22.93 -4.48
CA LYS A 260 24.26 23.38 -4.97
C LYS A 260 24.57 24.84 -4.69
N ASP A 261 23.57 25.68 -4.46
CA ASP A 261 23.75 27.11 -4.13
C ASP A 261 23.97 27.36 -2.62
N GLN A 262 23.88 26.34 -1.77
CA GLN A 262 24.07 26.48 -0.32
C GLN A 262 25.55 26.69 0.06
N PRO A 263 25.84 27.37 1.18
CA PRO A 263 27.22 27.58 1.63
C PRO A 263 27.99 26.27 1.84
N ARG A 264 29.23 26.23 1.36
CA ARG A 264 30.15 25.10 1.57
C ARG A 264 30.84 25.21 2.95
N PRO A 265 31.31 24.09 3.55
CA PRO A 265 31.14 22.71 3.09
C PRO A 265 29.75 22.16 3.40
N ILE A 266 29.20 21.35 2.49
CA ILE A 266 27.93 20.63 2.71
C ILE A 266 28.25 19.21 3.19
N LYS A 267 27.65 18.84 4.33
CA LYS A 267 27.78 17.52 4.96
C LYS A 267 26.39 16.95 5.19
N ILE A 268 26.02 15.93 4.41
CA ILE A 268 24.71 15.29 4.51
C ILE A 268 24.84 13.79 4.64
N PHE A 269 23.89 13.14 5.31
CA PHE A 269 23.88 11.70 5.45
C PHE A 269 22.45 11.14 5.49
N GLU A 270 22.31 9.85 5.23
CA GLU A 270 21.05 9.12 5.39
C GLU A 270 21.33 7.73 5.94
N VAL A 271 20.51 7.31 6.90
CA VAL A 271 20.40 5.90 7.30
C VAL A 271 19.05 5.38 6.84
N GLY A 272 19.04 4.48 5.86
CA GLY A 272 17.81 4.09 5.18
C GLY A 272 17.86 2.71 4.54
N ASP A 273 16.70 2.17 4.21
CA ASP A 273 16.58 0.89 3.53
C ASP A 273 16.78 1.05 2.02
N VAL A 274 17.44 0.07 1.43
CA VAL A 274 17.48 -0.18 -0.01
C VAL A 274 16.81 -1.52 -0.31
N VAL A 275 16.27 -1.67 -1.51
CA VAL A 275 15.59 -2.91 -1.92
C VAL A 275 16.45 -3.65 -2.92
N ILE A 276 16.69 -4.94 -2.67
CA ILE A 276 17.47 -5.82 -3.54
C ILE A 276 16.66 -7.08 -3.81
N LEU A 277 16.72 -7.61 -5.03
CA LEU A 277 16.14 -8.92 -5.34
C LEU A 277 16.86 -10.01 -4.56
N ASP A 278 16.08 -10.88 -3.93
CA ASP A 278 16.57 -11.99 -3.12
C ASP A 278 15.65 -13.20 -3.32
N GLY A 279 16.12 -14.16 -4.11
CA GLY A 279 15.38 -15.38 -4.43
C GLY A 279 15.18 -16.33 -3.25
N GLU A 280 15.86 -16.11 -2.13
CA GLU A 280 15.67 -16.88 -0.90
C GLU A 280 14.51 -16.34 -0.03
N LYS A 281 14.01 -15.13 -0.33
CA LYS A 281 12.86 -14.53 0.36
C LYS A 281 11.54 -14.92 -0.31
N ASP A 282 10.49 -15.00 0.52
CA ASP A 282 9.12 -15.32 0.10
C ASP A 282 8.55 -14.33 -0.92
N VAL A 283 8.87 -13.04 -0.76
CA VAL A 283 8.45 -11.97 -1.69
C VAL A 283 9.42 -11.76 -2.86
N GLY A 284 10.53 -12.52 -2.92
CA GLY A 284 11.56 -12.41 -3.96
C GLY A 284 12.46 -11.18 -3.87
N ALA A 285 12.39 -10.42 -2.78
CA ALA A 285 13.20 -9.23 -2.51
C ALA A 285 13.47 -9.07 -1.00
N ALA A 286 14.54 -8.36 -0.66
CA ALA A 286 14.94 -8.05 0.70
C ALA A 286 15.24 -6.54 0.85
N ASN A 287 14.92 -6.03 2.04
CA ASN A 287 15.38 -4.71 2.47
C ASN A 287 16.73 -4.85 3.16
N HIS A 288 17.65 -3.93 2.85
CA HIS A 288 18.93 -3.80 3.54
C HIS A 288 19.15 -2.39 4.06
N ARG A 289 19.44 -2.26 5.36
CA ARG A 289 19.70 -0.99 6.03
C ARG A 289 21.14 -0.53 5.76
N ARG A 290 21.26 0.62 5.11
CA ARG A 290 22.55 1.24 4.79
C ARG A 290 22.67 2.61 5.44
N LEU A 291 23.90 3.01 5.69
CA LEU A 291 24.32 4.37 5.96
C LEU A 291 25.02 4.90 4.73
N ALA A 292 24.65 6.09 4.28
CA ALA A 292 25.44 6.84 3.33
C ALA A 292 25.69 8.27 3.82
N ALA A 293 26.87 8.81 3.54
CA ALA A 293 27.23 10.18 3.92
C ALA A 293 28.06 10.83 2.81
N LEU A 294 27.78 12.10 2.54
CA LEU A 294 28.39 12.90 1.50
C LEU A 294 29.02 14.16 2.09
N TYR A 295 30.24 14.45 1.65
CA TYR A 295 30.95 15.70 1.88
C TYR A 295 31.17 16.39 0.53
N CYS A 296 30.80 17.67 0.42
CA CYS A 296 31.00 18.49 -0.76
C CYS A 296 31.62 19.84 -0.39
N ASN A 297 32.72 20.19 -1.05
CA ASN A 297 33.43 21.46 -0.88
C ASN A 297 34.30 21.75 -2.12
N SER A 298 35.02 22.87 -2.13
CA SER A 298 36.01 23.18 -3.18
C SER A 298 37.12 22.13 -3.31
N ASN A 299 37.37 21.35 -2.25
CA ASN A 299 38.20 20.15 -2.25
C ASN A 299 37.33 18.90 -2.01
N SER A 300 37.81 17.73 -2.43
CA SER A 300 37.01 16.51 -2.33
C SER A 300 36.76 16.06 -0.89
N GLY A 301 37.63 16.39 0.07
CA GLY A 301 37.51 15.98 1.47
C GLY A 301 37.46 14.47 1.68
N PHE A 302 38.27 13.72 0.92
CA PHE A 302 38.32 12.25 1.01
C PHE A 302 38.67 11.79 2.44
N GLU A 303 39.60 12.50 3.07
CA GLU A 303 40.01 12.33 4.46
C GLU A 303 38.90 12.58 5.48
N VAL A 304 37.91 13.42 5.15
CA VAL A 304 36.75 13.69 6.04
C VAL A 304 35.81 12.50 6.05
N ILE A 305 35.53 11.91 4.87
CA ILE A 305 34.71 10.71 4.75
C ILE A 305 35.44 9.50 5.33
N HIS A 306 36.75 9.37 5.08
CA HIS A 306 37.55 8.31 5.69
C HIS A 306 37.53 8.42 7.22
N GLY A 307 37.75 9.61 7.79
CA GLY A 307 37.66 9.82 9.23
C GLY A 307 36.26 9.56 9.79
N LEU A 308 35.19 9.79 9.03
CA LEU A 308 33.84 9.40 9.43
C LEU A 308 33.68 7.88 9.51
N VAL A 309 34.23 7.13 8.55
CA VAL A 309 34.26 5.65 8.59
C VAL A 309 34.99 5.17 9.84
N ASP A 310 36.19 5.71 10.10
CA ASP A 310 36.99 5.36 11.28
C ASP A 310 36.22 5.64 12.57
N ARG A 311 35.55 6.80 12.64
CA ARG A 311 34.73 7.20 13.79
C ARG A 311 33.55 6.24 14.01
N ILE A 312 32.85 5.84 12.95
CA ILE A 312 31.75 4.88 13.06
C ILE A 312 32.27 3.53 13.57
N MET A 313 33.38 3.04 13.02
CA MET A 313 33.98 1.77 13.44
C MET A 313 34.44 1.80 14.90
N GLU A 314 35.04 2.92 15.32
CA GLU A 314 35.42 3.14 16.72
C GLU A 314 34.22 3.04 17.66
N VAL A 315 33.11 3.73 17.34
CA VAL A 315 31.91 3.74 18.19
C VAL A 315 31.21 2.37 18.24
N VAL A 316 31.23 1.63 17.12
CA VAL A 316 30.71 0.26 17.07
C VAL A 316 31.65 -0.73 17.77
N GLY A 317 32.88 -0.33 18.09
CA GLY A 317 33.87 -1.17 18.77
C GLY A 317 34.60 -2.13 17.82
N VAL A 318 34.71 -1.79 16.54
CA VAL A 318 35.40 -2.60 15.53
C VAL A 318 36.80 -2.01 15.28
N PRO A 319 37.88 -2.68 15.71
CA PRO A 319 39.24 -2.14 15.56
C PRO A 319 39.71 -2.19 14.10
N PHE A 320 40.60 -1.26 13.74
CA PHE A 320 41.31 -1.31 12.46
C PHE A 320 42.43 -2.35 12.52
N VAL A 321 42.48 -3.26 11.55
CA VAL A 321 43.37 -4.43 11.56
C VAL A 321 44.15 -4.57 10.26
N SER A 322 45.15 -5.47 10.27
CA SER A 322 45.92 -5.77 9.06
C SER A 322 45.07 -6.48 8.01
N VAL A 323 45.40 -6.28 6.74
CA VAL A 323 44.67 -6.89 5.62
C VAL A 323 44.66 -8.42 5.77
N GLY A 324 43.46 -9.00 5.72
CA GLY A 324 43.24 -10.45 5.86
C GLY A 324 42.95 -10.92 7.29
N GLU A 325 43.03 -10.04 8.28
CA GLU A 325 42.65 -10.35 9.66
C GLU A 325 41.12 -10.21 9.85
N ASN A 326 40.53 -11.13 10.62
CA ASN A 326 39.08 -11.20 10.86
C ASN A 326 38.63 -10.61 12.21
N SER A 327 39.56 -10.11 13.02
CA SER A 327 39.30 -9.56 14.37
C SER A 327 38.73 -8.13 14.33
N GLY A 328 38.71 -7.48 13.17
CA GLY A 328 38.27 -6.10 12.99
C GLY A 328 37.92 -5.77 11.53
N TYR A 329 38.08 -4.51 11.16
CA TYR A 329 37.89 -4.04 9.78
C TYR A 329 39.22 -3.60 9.14
N TYR A 330 39.29 -3.70 7.82
CA TYR A 330 40.39 -3.14 7.04
C TYR A 330 39.83 -2.55 5.74
N ILE A 331 40.63 -1.72 5.08
CA ILE A 331 40.30 -1.10 3.79
C ILE A 331 41.19 -1.67 2.69
N ARG A 332 40.63 -1.80 1.47
CA ARG A 332 41.39 -2.17 0.27
C ARG A 332 41.00 -1.27 -0.91
N PRO A 333 41.89 -1.01 -1.87
CA PRO A 333 41.52 -0.30 -3.10
C PRO A 333 40.33 -0.98 -3.80
N SER A 334 39.39 -0.18 -4.29
CA SER A 334 38.23 -0.64 -5.06
C SER A 334 38.27 -0.12 -6.50
N HIS A 335 37.40 -0.68 -7.35
CA HIS A 335 37.30 -0.33 -8.78
C HIS A 335 35.84 -0.14 -9.20
N GLU A 336 35.03 0.45 -8.32
CA GLU A 336 33.62 0.76 -8.60
C GLU A 336 33.51 1.92 -9.59
N PRO A 337 32.56 1.86 -10.54
CA PRO A 337 32.47 2.81 -11.66
C PRO A 337 31.91 4.19 -11.27
N GLU A 338 31.19 4.30 -10.16
CA GLU A 338 30.69 5.57 -9.63
C GLU A 338 31.78 6.48 -9.04
N PHE A 339 32.98 5.97 -8.76
CA PHE A 339 34.06 6.71 -8.09
C PHE A 339 35.26 6.97 -9.00
N PHE A 340 36.04 8.00 -8.68
CA PHE A 340 37.26 8.38 -9.38
C PHE A 340 38.35 7.30 -9.23
N PRO A 341 38.99 6.85 -10.33
CA PRO A 341 40.03 5.82 -10.28
C PRO A 341 41.18 6.16 -9.33
N GLY A 342 41.56 5.20 -8.48
CA GLY A 342 42.65 5.37 -7.51
C GLY A 342 42.31 6.21 -6.27
N ARG A 343 41.06 6.70 -6.14
CA ARG A 343 40.58 7.48 -4.99
C ARG A 343 39.30 6.88 -4.41
N GLN A 344 39.31 5.57 -4.20
CA GLN A 344 38.21 4.80 -3.65
C GLN A 344 38.73 3.56 -2.91
N ALA A 345 38.00 3.13 -1.88
CA ALA A 345 38.31 1.94 -1.12
C ALA A 345 37.04 1.19 -0.68
N SER A 346 37.12 -0.14 -0.69
CA SER A 346 36.12 -1.00 -0.05
C SER A 346 36.43 -1.14 1.44
N ILE A 347 35.38 -1.19 2.25
CA ILE A 347 35.39 -1.46 3.68
C ILE A 347 35.11 -2.95 3.87
N ILE A 348 36.03 -3.67 4.50
CA ILE A 348 35.93 -5.11 4.72
C ILE A 348 35.81 -5.39 6.21
N PHE A 349 34.79 -6.16 6.58
CA PHE A 349 34.58 -6.63 7.95
C PHE A 349 34.30 -8.14 7.92
N LYS A 350 35.05 -8.91 8.72
CA LYS A 350 34.95 -10.39 8.77
C LYS A 350 35.02 -11.05 7.38
N GLY A 351 35.91 -10.56 6.51
CA GLY A 351 36.10 -11.07 5.15
C GLY A 351 35.01 -10.70 4.14
N LYS A 352 33.96 -9.96 4.54
CA LYS A 352 32.89 -9.49 3.63
C LYS A 352 33.03 -7.99 3.38
N THR A 353 32.79 -7.57 2.13
CA THR A 353 32.70 -6.14 1.81
C THR A 353 31.38 -5.61 2.36
N ILE A 354 31.46 -4.65 3.27
CA ILE A 354 30.28 -4.05 3.90
C ILE A 354 29.95 -2.66 3.33
N GLY A 355 30.87 -2.05 2.59
CA GLY A 355 30.65 -0.73 1.99
C GLY A 355 31.81 -0.28 1.12
N VAL A 356 31.64 0.88 0.50
CA VAL A 356 32.65 1.55 -0.32
C VAL A 356 32.61 3.04 -0.01
N PHE A 357 33.78 3.68 -0.02
CA PHE A 357 33.87 5.13 0.02
C PHE A 357 34.89 5.64 -0.99
N GLY A 358 34.70 6.86 -1.48
CA GLY A 358 35.53 7.41 -2.54
C GLY A 358 35.15 8.81 -2.96
N ILE A 359 36.00 9.41 -3.79
CA ILE A 359 35.68 10.64 -4.52
C ILE A 359 34.76 10.26 -5.68
N VAL A 360 33.60 10.89 -5.79
CA VAL A 360 32.62 10.60 -6.85
C VAL A 360 33.20 10.97 -8.22
N HIS A 361 32.94 10.14 -9.24
CA HIS A 361 33.45 10.38 -10.58
C HIS A 361 32.89 11.70 -11.17
N PRO A 362 33.71 12.55 -11.83
CA PRO A 362 33.25 13.82 -12.37
C PRO A 362 32.06 13.71 -13.33
N GLU A 363 31.99 12.65 -14.14
CA GLU A 363 30.83 12.40 -15.02
C GLU A 363 29.54 12.13 -14.23
N VAL A 364 29.62 11.45 -13.08
CA VAL A 364 28.46 11.22 -12.23
C VAL A 364 28.01 12.55 -11.64
N LEU A 365 28.93 13.35 -11.09
CA LEU A 365 28.62 14.69 -10.57
C LEU A 365 27.96 15.58 -11.62
N ALA A 366 28.46 15.57 -12.86
CA ALA A 366 27.89 16.34 -13.96
C ALA A 366 26.44 15.94 -14.28
N ARG A 367 26.09 14.65 -14.23
CA ARG A 367 24.71 14.18 -14.44
C ARG A 367 23.74 14.60 -13.34
N PHE A 368 24.23 14.80 -12.13
CA PHE A 368 23.44 15.34 -11.01
C PHE A 368 23.56 16.88 -10.88
N ASP A 369 24.17 17.56 -11.85
CA ASP A 369 24.35 19.02 -11.88
C ASP A 369 25.08 19.56 -10.62
N ILE A 370 26.12 18.83 -10.20
CA ILE A 370 26.97 19.18 -9.04
C ILE A 370 28.30 19.73 -9.56
N PRO A 371 28.62 21.01 -9.29
CA PRO A 371 29.84 21.65 -9.82
C PRO A 371 31.11 21.32 -9.01
N ASP A 372 30.95 21.03 -7.72
CA ASP A 372 32.06 20.83 -6.79
C ASP A 372 32.36 19.34 -6.57
N PRO A 373 33.61 18.98 -6.24
CA PRO A 373 33.95 17.61 -5.92
C PRO A 373 33.25 17.12 -4.65
N CYS A 374 32.76 15.88 -4.70
CA CYS A 374 32.14 15.20 -3.56
C CYS A 374 32.91 13.93 -3.19
N SER A 375 33.04 13.66 -1.89
CA SER A 375 33.37 12.33 -1.38
C SER A 375 32.15 11.72 -0.72
N VAL A 376 31.95 10.42 -0.92
CA VAL A 376 30.80 9.67 -0.36
C VAL A 376 31.28 8.37 0.27
N VAL A 377 30.64 7.96 1.36
CA VAL A 377 30.62 6.59 1.86
C VAL A 377 29.22 6.02 1.73
N GLU A 378 29.10 4.76 1.33
CA GLU A 378 27.90 3.95 1.53
C GLU A 378 28.30 2.60 2.13
N MET A 379 27.69 2.21 3.24
CA MET A 379 27.94 0.94 3.93
C MET A 379 26.67 0.33 4.52
N SER A 380 26.56 -0.99 4.49
CA SER A 380 25.58 -1.75 5.26
C SER A 380 25.93 -1.71 6.74
N ILE A 381 24.94 -1.43 7.57
CA ILE A 381 25.10 -1.41 9.02
C ILE A 381 24.61 -2.71 9.69
N GLU A 382 23.94 -3.57 8.93
CA GLU A 382 23.41 -4.85 9.43
C GLU A 382 24.49 -5.81 9.94
N PRO A 383 25.68 -5.94 9.32
CA PRO A 383 26.70 -6.89 9.78
C PRO A 383 27.27 -6.64 11.18
N PHE A 384 26.97 -5.50 11.80
CA PHE A 384 27.42 -5.13 13.14
C PHE A 384 26.49 -5.64 14.26
N LEU A 385 25.31 -6.13 13.91
CA LEU A 385 24.39 -6.83 14.80
C LEU A 385 24.64 -8.33 14.75
#